data_AF-T0ZHX6-F1
#
_entry.id   AF-T0ZHX6-F1
#
_cell.length_a   1.000
_cell.length_b   1.000
_cell.length_c   1.000
_cell.angle_alpha   90.00
_cell.angle_beta   90.00
_cell.angle_gamma   90.00
#
_symmetry.space_group_name_H-M   'P 1'
#
loop_
_entity.id
_entity.type
_entity.pdbx_description
1 polymer ?
#
loop_
_entity_poly.entity_id
_entity_poly.type
_entity_poly.pdbx_seq_one_letter_code
_entity_poly.pdbx_strand_id
1 'polypeptide(L)' 'EVKADLRRLSCPTHGVITEGVPFARASSHFSRDFENLVGWLATTMDKTALCRLVRIDWDSVG' A
#
# COMPACT_ATOMS: atom_id res chain seq x y z
N GLU A 1 15.05 -6.48 1.11
CA GLU A 1 14.40 -5.45 0.28
C GLU A 1 13.37 -6.16 -0.61
N VAL A 2 12.12 -5.68 -0.64
CA VAL A 2 11.05 -6.28 -1.46
C VAL A 2 10.99 -5.53 -2.78
N LYS A 3 11.11 -6.24 -3.91
CA LYS A 3 11.12 -5.66 -5.26
C LYS A 3 10.39 -6.57 -6.24
N ALA A 4 9.74 -5.97 -7.23
CA ALA A 4 9.22 -6.65 -8.40
C ALA A 4 9.27 -5.70 -9.60
N ASP A 5 9.51 -6.25 -10.78
CA ASP A 5 9.22 -5.55 -12.02
C ASP A 5 7.71 -5.52 -12.20
N LEU A 6 7.16 -4.34 -12.50
CA LEU A 6 5.71 -4.13 -12.61
C LEU A 6 5.34 -3.83 -14.06
N ARG A 7 4.54 -4.70 -14.65
CA ARG A 7 3.93 -4.51 -15.97
C ARG A 7 2.63 -3.73 -15.85
N ARG A 8 2.41 -2.82 -16.81
CA ARG A 8 1.09 -2.21 -17.04
C ARG A 8 0.30 -3.11 -17.97
N LEU A 9 -0.84 -3.60 -17.51
CA LEU A 9 -1.75 -4.47 -18.25
C LEU A 9 -2.94 -3.64 -18.75
N SER A 10 -3.30 -3.79 -20.02
CA SER A 10 -4.52 -3.19 -20.57
C SER A 10 -5.68 -4.17 -20.39
N CYS A 11 -6.53 -3.91 -19.39
CA CYS A 11 -7.74 -4.67 -19.16
C CYS A 11 -8.90 -4.03 -19.95
N PRO A 12 -9.64 -4.80 -20.77
CA PRO A 12 -10.75 -4.26 -21.55
C PRO A 12 -11.90 -3.71 -20.71
N THR A 13 -12.02 -4.13 -19.44
CA THR A 13 -13.07 -3.68 -18.51
C THR A 13 -12.61 -2.57 -17.58
N HIS A 14 -11.34 -2.59 -17.15
CA HIS A 14 -10.82 -1.73 -16.08
C HIS A 14 -9.79 -0.69 -16.56
N GLY A 15 -9.45 -0.67 -17.85
CA GLY A 15 -8.41 0.19 -18.39
C GLY A 15 -7.00 -0.31 -18.07
N VAL A 16 -6.04 0.60 -17.92
CA VAL A 16 -4.64 0.24 -17.64
C VAL A 16 -4.45 0.02 -16.14
N ILE A 17 -4.15 -1.21 -15.75
CA ILE A 17 -3.88 -1.63 -14.37
C ILE A 17 -2.43 -2.08 -14.21
N THR A 18 -1.91 -2.03 -12.99
CA THR A 18 -0.60 -2.64 -12.66
C THR A 18 -0.80 -4.14 -12.40
N GLU A 19 0.15 -4.97 -12.83
CA GLU A 19 0.09 -6.41 -12.51
C GLU A 19 0.11 -6.68 -11.01
N GLY A 20 -0.57 -7.75 -10.60
CA GLY A 20 -0.57 -8.17 -9.21
C GLY A 20 0.76 -8.76 -8.79
N VAL A 21 1.22 -8.42 -7.59
CA VAL A 21 2.42 -8.99 -6.97
C VAL A 21 2.07 -9.72 -5.67
N PRO A 22 2.79 -10.79 -5.31
CA PRO A 22 2.41 -11.64 -4.17
C PRO A 22 2.52 -10.96 -2.81
N PHE A 23 3.15 -9.79 -2.72
CA PHE A 23 3.38 -9.06 -1.46
C PHE A 23 2.57 -7.78 -1.33
N ALA A 24 1.76 -7.39 -2.32
CA ALA A 24 0.90 -6.19 -2.26
C ALA A 24 -0.56 -6.58 -2.50
N ARG A 25 -1.50 -5.81 -1.92
CA ARG A 25 -2.91 -5.94 -2.28
C ARG A 25 -3.13 -5.40 -3.69
N ALA A 26 -4.19 -5.86 -4.36
CA ALA A 26 -4.54 -5.36 -5.69
C ALA A 26 -4.67 -3.82 -5.66
N SER A 27 -4.02 -3.16 -6.61
CA SER A 27 -3.97 -1.69 -6.72
C SER A 27 -3.30 -0.94 -5.55
N SER A 28 -2.69 -1.63 -4.60
CA SER A 28 -1.94 -0.97 -3.52
C SER A 28 -0.53 -0.57 -3.97
N HIS A 29 -0.11 0.61 -3.53
CA HIS A 29 1.26 1.09 -3.66
C HIS A 29 2.18 0.61 -2.54
N PHE A 30 1.62 -0.07 -1.52
CA PHE A 30 2.35 -0.55 -0.35
C PHE A 30 2.37 -2.08 -0.28
N SER A 31 3.36 -2.61 0.43
CA SER A 31 3.35 -4.02 0.79
C SER A 31 2.23 -4.31 1.79
N ARG A 32 1.66 -5.51 1.71
CA ARG A 32 0.64 -6.01 2.64
C ARG A 32 1.15 -5.99 4.10
N ASP A 33 2.43 -6.27 4.32
CA ASP A 33 3.02 -6.24 5.65
C ASP A 33 3.04 -4.82 6.21
N PHE A 34 3.41 -3.83 5.37
CA PHE A 34 3.36 -2.43 5.75
C PHE A 34 1.93 -1.96 6.06
N GLU A 35 0.97 -2.29 5.20
CA GLU A 35 -0.44 -1.94 5.43
C GLU A 35 -1.00 -2.58 6.71
N ASN A 36 -0.63 -3.82 7.01
CA ASN A 36 -1.05 -4.50 8.24
C ASN A 36 -0.44 -3.83 9.48
N LEU A 37 0.84 -3.42 9.41
CA LEU A 37 1.47 -2.63 10.46
C LEU A 37 0.70 -1.33 10.69
N VAL A 38 0.49 -0.52 9.64
CA VAL A 38 -0.26 0.74 9.74
C VAL A 38 -1.66 0.52 10.32
N GLY A 39 -2.37 -0.52 9.85
CA GLY A 39 -3.69 -0.87 10.35
C GLY A 39 -3.70 -1.20 11.85
N TRP A 40 -2.69 -1.89 12.34
CA TRP A 40 -2.55 -2.16 13.78
C TRP A 40 -2.14 -0.93 14.58
N LEU A 41 -1.22 -0.10 14.07
CA LEU A 41 -0.84 1.15 14.74
C LEU A 41 -2.05 2.09 14.86
N ALA A 42 -2.88 2.18 13.82
CA ALA A 42 -4.07 3.03 13.81
C ALA A 42 -5.09 2.66 14.92
N THR A 43 -5.07 1.44 15.46
CA THR A 43 -5.93 1.04 16.60
C THR A 43 -5.26 1.21 17.96
N THR A 44 -3.96 1.46 18.01
CA THR A 44 -3.15 1.43 19.24
C THR A 44 -2.44 2.75 19.56
N MET A 45 -2.35 3.70 18.63
CA MET A 45 -1.74 5.00 18.83
C MET A 45 -2.49 6.13 18.10
N ASP A 46 -2.17 7.37 18.46
CA ASP A 46 -2.75 8.52 17.78
C ASP A 46 -2.20 8.68 16.34
N LYS A 47 -3.03 9.28 15.48
CA LYS A 47 -2.72 9.49 14.06
C LYS A 47 -1.43 10.29 13.83
N THR A 48 -1.11 11.25 14.69
CA THR A 48 0.09 12.08 14.49
C THR A 48 1.35 11.31 14.81
N ALA A 49 1.36 10.56 15.92
CA ALA A 49 2.47 9.70 16.30
C ALA A 49 2.73 8.61 15.25
N LEU A 50 1.67 7.95 14.74
CA LEU A 50 1.86 6.91 13.72
C LEU A 50 2.42 7.47 12.41
N CYS A 51 1.89 8.59 11.91
CA CYS A 51 2.38 9.22 10.68
C CYS A 51 3.85 9.63 10.81
N ARG A 52 4.27 10.15 11.98
CA ARG A 52 5.68 10.46 12.25
C ARG A 52 6.55 9.22 12.32
N LEU A 53 6.06 8.13 12.91
CA LEU A 53 6.79 6.87 13.07
C LEU A 53 7.07 6.21 11.72
N VAL A 54 6.04 6.01 10.90
CA VAL A 54 6.16 5.29 9.62
C VAL A 54 6.42 6.18 8.42
N ARG A 55 6.45 7.51 8.63
CA ARG A 55 6.73 8.54 7.62
C ARG A 55 5.78 8.49 6.41
N ILE A 56 4.50 8.37 6.68
CA ILE A 56 3.46 8.46 5.65
C ILE A 56 2.53 9.63 5.95
N ASP A 57 2.14 10.34 4.91
CA ASP A 57 1.00 11.22 4.97
C ASP A 57 -0.27 10.38 4.88
N TRP A 58 -1.22 10.62 5.77
CA TRP A 58 -2.47 9.85 5.81
C TRP A 58 -3.26 9.95 4.51
N ASP A 59 -3.12 11.06 3.79
CA ASP A 59 -3.76 11.27 2.49
C ASP A 59 -3.20 10.36 1.40
N SER A 60 -2.05 9.72 1.63
CA SER A 60 -1.49 8.68 0.75
C SER A 60 -2.02 7.26 1.05
N VAL A 61 -2.82 7.09 2.11
CA VAL A 61 -3.34 5.79 2.59
C VAL A 61 -4.77 5.52 2.06
N GLY A 62 -5.28 6.33 1.13
CA GLY A 62 -6.63 6.21 0.56
C GLY A 62 -6.64 6.06 -0.95
#